data_AF-A0A1M5DGE9-F1
#
_entry.id   AF-A0A1M5DGE9-F1
#
_cell.length_a   1.000
_cell.length_b   1.000
_cell.length_c   1.000
_cell.angle_alpha   90.00
_cell.angle_beta   90.00
_cell.angle_gamma   90.00
#
_symmetry.space_group_name_H-M   'P 1'
#
loop_
_entity.id
_entity.type
_entity.pdbx_description
1 polymer ?
#
loop_
_entity_poly.entity_id
_entity_poly.type
_entity_poly.pdbx_seq_one_letter_code
_entity_poly.pdbx_strand_id
1 'polypeptide(L)'
;MAKQTGYIKATGTVDGDTNFYYDQLWGYLVRMLPGVDSRRFWKDPAFEGSRRSAQRFGTGNIMSSIIYRFVPTKRRYRHLFKQVRTIAIVGLKQGMEKGGVFTALYNFLSEQKRISLTQEQFTLLLSSFEQELEARLQEPKKEKVKKMKNKLLVKVTAPLTAEDTEYFQLYMEDYEWKIKFEGNFPADYQIPIFLLKHAV
;
A
#
# COMPACT_ATOMS: atom_id res chain seq x y z
N MET A 1 3.33 -23.29 -15.78
CA MET A 1 2.52 -22.75 -14.66
C MET A 1 1.73 -23.89 -14.05
N ALA A 2 1.57 -23.91 -12.73
CA ALA A 2 0.82 -24.95 -12.05
C ALA A 2 -0.67 -24.81 -12.39
N LYS A 3 -1.28 -25.90 -12.86
CA LYS A 3 -2.71 -25.99 -13.16
C LYS A 3 -3.46 -26.47 -11.92
N GLN A 4 -4.64 -25.92 -11.65
CA GLN A 4 -5.50 -26.43 -10.59
C GLN A 4 -6.10 -27.76 -11.05
N THR A 5 -5.95 -28.83 -10.26
CA THR A 5 -6.55 -30.15 -10.48
C THR A 5 -7.86 -30.31 -9.67
N GLY A 6 -8.74 -31.24 -10.04
CA GLY A 6 -10.01 -31.48 -9.33
C GLY A 6 -11.22 -30.65 -9.81
N TYR A 7 -12.39 -30.91 -9.22
CA TYR A 7 -13.68 -30.30 -9.61
C TYR A 7 -13.96 -28.94 -8.94
N ILE A 8 -13.10 -28.57 -7.99
CA ILE A 8 -13.15 -27.31 -7.26
C ILE A 8 -12.11 -26.39 -7.87
N LYS A 9 -12.55 -25.21 -8.32
CA LYS A 9 -11.67 -24.19 -8.90
C LYS A 9 -11.74 -22.92 -8.08
N ALA A 10 -10.59 -22.42 -7.66
CA ALA A 10 -10.50 -21.19 -6.90
C ALA A 10 -10.06 -20.02 -7.79
N THR A 11 -10.52 -18.82 -7.44
CA THR A 11 -9.99 -17.54 -7.92
C THR A 11 -9.86 -16.58 -6.75
N GLY A 12 -8.70 -15.95 -6.59
CA GLY A 12 -8.39 -15.11 -5.43
C GLY A 12 -6.95 -15.27 -4.96
N THR A 13 -6.57 -14.56 -3.89
CA THR A 13 -5.24 -14.70 -3.26
C THR A 13 -5.41 -15.25 -1.85
N VAL A 14 -4.68 -16.29 -1.54
CA VAL A 14 -4.62 -16.98 -0.25
C VAL A 14 -3.24 -16.73 0.37
N ASP A 15 -3.19 -16.60 1.69
CA ASP A 15 -1.96 -16.40 2.48
C ASP A 15 -1.07 -15.22 2.07
N GLY A 16 -1.62 -14.30 1.29
CA GLY A 16 -0.96 -13.07 0.87
C GLY A 16 0.01 -13.22 -0.30
N ASP A 17 0.36 -14.44 -0.70
CA ASP A 17 1.31 -14.70 -1.77
C ASP A 17 0.88 -15.82 -2.74
N THR A 18 -0.13 -16.63 -2.45
CA THR A 18 -0.60 -17.66 -3.39
C THR A 18 -1.82 -17.16 -4.15
N ASN A 19 -1.70 -16.97 -5.46
CA ASN A 19 -2.77 -16.42 -6.30
C ASN A 19 -3.33 -17.47 -7.26
N PHE A 20 -4.63 -17.71 -7.13
CA PHE A 20 -5.46 -18.52 -8.00
C PHE A 20 -6.19 -17.63 -9.00
N TYR A 21 -6.11 -17.95 -10.29
CA TYR A 21 -6.74 -17.15 -11.34
C TYR A 21 -7.14 -18.00 -12.55
N TYR A 22 -8.01 -17.44 -13.39
CA TYR A 22 -8.43 -18.04 -14.66
C TYR A 22 -7.74 -17.32 -15.82
N ASP A 23 -7.18 -18.09 -16.74
CA ASP A 23 -6.63 -17.63 -18.01
C ASP A 23 -7.43 -18.24 -19.17
N GLN A 24 -7.73 -17.44 -20.20
CA GLN A 24 -8.56 -17.89 -21.33
C GLN A 24 -7.89 -19.00 -22.16
N LEU A 25 -6.55 -19.01 -22.25
CA LEU A 25 -5.79 -19.97 -23.05
C LEU A 25 -5.44 -21.22 -22.24
N TRP A 26 -5.18 -21.06 -20.94
CA TRP A 26 -4.62 -22.12 -20.09
C TRP A 26 -5.55 -22.64 -18.98
N GLY A 27 -6.72 -22.02 -18.81
CA GLY A 27 -7.72 -22.40 -17.81
C GLY A 27 -7.38 -21.94 -16.39
N TYR A 28 -7.76 -22.73 -15.38
CA TYR A 28 -7.53 -22.40 -13.97
C TYR A 28 -6.09 -22.70 -13.54
N LEU A 29 -5.38 -21.65 -13.13
CA LEU A 29 -3.97 -21.66 -12.78
C LEU A 29 -3.74 -21.20 -11.34
N VAL A 30 -2.58 -21.54 -10.81
CA VAL A 30 -2.05 -21.03 -9.54
C VAL A 30 -0.61 -20.56 -9.72
N ARG A 31 -0.27 -19.46 -9.06
CA ARG A 31 1.11 -18.93 -8.99
C ARG A 31 1.37 -18.30 -7.64
N MET A 32 2.63 -18.27 -7.24
CA MET A 32 3.07 -17.31 -6.23
C MET A 32 3.01 -15.90 -6.83
N LEU A 33 2.47 -14.94 -6.09
CA LEU A 33 2.45 -13.54 -6.47
C LEU A 33 3.90 -13.08 -6.64
N PRO A 34 4.25 -12.56 -7.83
CA PRO A 34 5.54 -11.93 -8.00
C PRO A 34 5.58 -10.68 -7.11
N GLY A 35 6.54 -10.61 -6.20
CA GLY A 35 6.63 -9.48 -5.27
C GLY A 35 7.80 -9.61 -4.30
N VAL A 36 8.23 -8.47 -3.80
CA VAL A 36 9.18 -8.37 -2.69
C VAL A 36 8.33 -8.20 -1.44
N ASP A 37 8.41 -9.14 -0.51
CA ASP A 37 7.73 -8.99 0.78
C ASP A 37 8.37 -7.86 1.60
N SER A 38 7.65 -7.36 2.61
CA SER A 38 8.16 -6.26 3.43
C SER A 38 9.46 -6.64 4.15
N ARG A 39 9.59 -7.90 4.58
CA ARG A 39 10.79 -8.39 5.26
C ARG A 39 12.01 -8.29 4.36
N ARG A 40 11.91 -8.73 3.10
CA ARG A 40 12.99 -8.62 2.12
C ARG A 40 13.31 -7.17 1.82
N PHE A 41 12.32 -6.29 1.64
CA PHE A 41 12.60 -4.87 1.41
C PHE A 41 13.46 -4.23 2.51
N TRP A 42 13.27 -4.62 3.78
CA TRP A 42 14.02 -4.07 4.90
C TRP A 42 15.40 -4.71 5.10
N LYS A 43 15.56 -6.00 4.79
CA LYS A 43 16.79 -6.75 5.06
C LYS A 43 17.75 -6.83 3.88
N ASP A 44 17.25 -6.85 2.66
CA ASP A 44 18.06 -7.12 1.46
C ASP A 44 18.86 -5.87 1.05
N PRO A 45 20.21 -5.97 0.90
CA PRO A 45 21.07 -4.87 0.48
C PRO A 45 20.70 -4.25 -0.86
N ALA A 46 20.11 -5.03 -1.78
CA ALA A 46 19.71 -4.53 -3.10
C ALA A 46 18.70 -3.36 -3.01
N PHE A 47 17.95 -3.25 -1.91
CA PHE A 47 16.98 -2.17 -1.68
C PHE A 47 17.53 -0.98 -0.90
N GLU A 48 18.83 -0.93 -0.60
CA GLU A 48 19.41 0.17 0.18
C GLU A 48 19.18 1.54 -0.48
N GLY A 49 19.39 1.65 -1.79
CA GLY A 49 19.12 2.88 -2.54
C GLY A 49 17.65 3.30 -2.44
N SER A 50 16.72 2.34 -2.50
CA SER A 50 15.29 2.56 -2.34
C SER A 50 14.93 3.06 -0.94
N ARG A 51 15.53 2.48 0.11
CA ARG A 51 15.33 2.93 1.51
C ARG A 51 15.85 4.35 1.72
N ARG A 52 17.06 4.66 1.26
CA ARG A 52 17.64 6.02 1.32
C ARG A 52 16.79 7.03 0.54
N SER A 53 16.24 6.63 -0.60
CA SER A 53 15.30 7.45 -1.36
C SER A 53 14.02 7.71 -0.56
N ALA A 54 13.36 6.65 -0.08
CA ALA A 54 12.12 6.75 0.70
C ALA A 54 12.28 7.63 1.95
N GLN A 55 13.40 7.54 2.64
CA GLN A 55 13.73 8.41 3.78
C GLN A 55 13.77 9.87 3.36
N ARG A 56 14.52 10.21 2.30
CA ARG A 56 14.58 11.59 1.76
C ARG A 56 13.21 12.10 1.32
N PHE A 57 12.40 11.25 0.68
CA PHE A 57 11.02 11.60 0.33
C PHE A 57 10.19 11.92 1.57
N GLY A 58 10.31 11.11 2.63
CA GLY A 58 9.63 11.34 3.91
C GLY A 58 10.01 12.68 4.53
N THR A 59 11.31 12.92 4.71
CA THR A 59 11.85 14.17 5.27
C THR A 59 11.45 15.37 4.42
N GLY A 60 11.69 15.33 3.10
CA GLY A 60 11.37 16.45 2.20
C GLY A 60 9.88 16.80 2.16
N ASN A 61 8.99 15.81 2.26
CA ASN A 61 7.54 16.05 2.37
C ASN A 61 7.19 16.80 3.66
N ILE A 62 7.76 16.40 4.80
CA ILE A 62 7.51 17.06 6.09
C ILE A 62 8.00 18.51 6.05
N MET A 63 9.24 18.75 5.61
CA MET A 63 9.82 20.09 5.47
C MET A 63 8.97 20.99 4.60
N SER A 64 8.54 20.47 3.45
CA SER A 64 7.66 21.19 2.54
C SER A 64 6.33 21.52 3.19
N SER A 65 5.74 20.59 3.96
CA SER A 65 4.49 20.82 4.67
C SER A 65 4.62 21.89 5.76
N ILE A 66 5.72 21.92 6.51
CA ILE A 66 5.98 22.91 7.57
C ILE A 66 5.94 24.33 6.97
N ILE A 67 6.78 24.61 5.97
CA ILE A 67 6.87 25.95 5.40
C ILE A 67 5.63 26.34 4.58
N TYR A 68 4.98 25.37 3.93
CA TYR A 68 3.83 25.63 3.06
C TYR A 68 2.58 26.10 3.83
N ARG A 69 2.53 25.94 5.17
CA ARG A 69 1.46 26.50 6.01
C ARG A 69 1.43 28.03 5.95
N PHE A 70 2.59 28.65 5.77
CA PHE A 70 2.74 30.10 5.65
C PHE A 70 2.48 30.63 4.24
N VAL A 71 2.06 29.78 3.30
CA VAL A 71 1.59 30.22 1.98
C VAL A 71 0.09 30.47 2.06
N PRO A 72 -0.39 31.73 1.92
CA PRO A 72 -1.81 32.05 1.94
C PRO A 72 -2.56 31.28 0.84
N THR A 73 -3.77 30.82 1.15
CA THR A 73 -4.59 30.01 0.22
C THR A 73 -4.78 30.68 -1.14
N LYS A 74 -5.05 32.00 -1.15
CA LYS A 74 -5.18 32.81 -2.38
C LYS A 74 -3.91 32.86 -3.23
N ARG A 75 -2.74 32.58 -2.65
CA ARG A 75 -1.45 32.58 -3.35
C ARG A 75 -1.03 31.17 -3.80
N ARG A 76 -1.76 30.13 -3.40
CA ARG A 76 -1.49 28.73 -3.81
C ARG A 76 -1.97 28.49 -5.24
N TYR A 77 -1.25 27.65 -5.97
CA TYR A 77 -1.68 27.11 -7.26
C TYR A 77 -1.31 25.63 -7.35
N ARG A 78 -1.92 24.93 -8.30
CA ARG A 78 -1.91 23.46 -8.45
C ARG A 78 -0.51 22.82 -8.33
N HIS A 79 0.53 23.49 -8.83
CA HIS A 79 1.88 22.92 -8.90
C HIS A 79 2.87 23.46 -7.87
N LEU A 80 2.48 24.47 -7.06
CA LEU A 80 3.40 25.12 -6.12
C LEU A 80 3.96 24.13 -5.11
N PHE A 81 3.09 23.32 -4.48
CA PHE A 81 3.53 22.33 -3.50
C PHE A 81 4.47 21.28 -4.11
N LYS A 82 4.22 20.87 -5.37
CA LYS A 82 5.10 19.95 -6.09
C LYS A 82 6.50 20.54 -6.23
N GLN A 83 6.62 21.83 -6.57
CA GLN A 83 7.91 22.50 -6.71
C GLN A 83 8.64 22.65 -5.37
N VAL A 84 7.96 23.12 -4.33
CA VAL A 84 8.51 23.19 -2.95
C VAL A 84 9.06 21.82 -2.54
N ARG A 85 8.28 20.76 -2.75
CA ARG A 85 8.70 19.39 -2.48
C ARG A 85 9.92 18.97 -3.29
N THR A 86 9.97 19.29 -4.58
CA THR A 86 11.13 18.96 -5.41
C THR A 86 12.40 19.62 -4.90
N ILE A 87 12.34 20.91 -4.52
CA ILE A 87 13.49 21.64 -3.97
C ILE A 87 13.97 20.96 -2.68
N ALA A 88 13.07 20.62 -1.77
CA ALA A 88 13.42 19.95 -0.53
C ALA A 88 14.14 18.61 -0.77
N ILE A 89 13.59 17.77 -1.66
CA ILE A 89 14.16 16.45 -1.97
C ILE A 89 15.51 16.58 -2.66
N VAL A 90 15.67 17.53 -3.59
CA VAL A 90 16.94 17.77 -4.29
C VAL A 90 18.00 18.29 -3.33
N GLY A 91 17.65 19.24 -2.46
CA GLY A 91 18.57 19.75 -1.44
C GLY A 91 19.06 18.65 -0.50
N LEU A 92 18.14 17.82 0.01
CA LEU A 92 18.50 16.65 0.82
C LEU A 92 19.34 15.63 0.05
N LYS A 93 19.11 15.46 -1.27
CA LYS A 93 19.94 14.59 -2.12
C LYS A 93 21.36 15.14 -2.30
N GLN A 94 21.53 16.46 -2.31
CA GLN A 94 22.83 17.13 -2.41
C GLN A 94 23.58 17.21 -1.08
N GLY A 95 23.00 16.73 0.02
CA GLY A 95 23.62 16.76 1.34
C GLY A 95 23.51 18.12 2.04
N MET A 96 22.58 18.98 1.61
CA MET A 96 22.31 20.24 2.32
C MET A 96 21.79 19.95 3.73
N GLU A 97 22.26 20.74 4.70
CA GLU A 97 21.72 20.73 6.06
C GLU A 97 20.24 21.16 6.06
N LYS A 98 19.51 20.73 7.08
CA LYS A 98 18.05 20.94 7.18
C LYS A 98 17.70 22.44 7.16
N GLY A 99 18.40 23.26 7.92
CA GLY A 99 18.26 24.72 7.88
C GLY A 99 18.53 25.30 6.49
N GLY A 100 19.58 24.84 5.80
CA GLY A 100 19.88 25.24 4.42
C GLY A 100 18.76 24.90 3.44
N VAL A 101 18.12 23.73 3.60
CA VAL A 101 16.94 23.36 2.81
C VAL A 101 15.77 24.31 3.10
N PHE A 102 15.46 24.61 4.37
CA PHE A 102 14.39 25.56 4.70
C PHE A 102 14.65 26.95 4.11
N THR A 103 15.89 27.43 4.15
CA THR A 103 16.27 28.71 3.53
C THR A 103 16.05 28.69 2.02
N ALA A 104 16.41 27.61 1.33
CA ALA A 104 16.14 27.47 -0.11
C ALA A 104 14.63 27.48 -0.43
N LEU A 105 13.81 26.81 0.39
CA LEU A 105 12.35 26.81 0.23
C LEU A 105 11.76 28.21 0.49
N TYR A 106 12.23 28.90 1.51
CA TYR A 106 11.81 30.27 1.83
C TYR A 106 12.15 31.22 0.68
N ASN A 107 13.40 31.21 0.19
CA ASN A 107 13.85 32.07 -0.90
C ASN A 107 12.97 31.88 -2.15
N PHE A 108 12.75 30.62 -2.56
CA PHE A 108 11.87 30.31 -3.67
C PHE A 108 10.44 30.87 -3.50
N LEU A 109 9.86 30.71 -2.30
CA LEU A 109 8.50 31.21 -2.03
C LEU A 109 8.44 32.74 -1.89
N SER A 110 9.51 33.36 -1.39
CA SER A 110 9.63 34.80 -1.21
C SER A 110 9.83 35.53 -2.54
N GLU A 111 10.70 35.03 -3.41
CA GLU A 111 10.91 35.55 -4.77
C GLU A 111 9.62 35.55 -5.59
N GLN A 112 8.81 34.50 -5.45
CA GLN A 112 7.51 34.42 -6.11
C GLN A 112 6.39 35.19 -5.38
N LYS A 113 6.71 35.90 -4.29
CA LYS A 113 5.78 36.65 -3.44
C LYS A 113 4.62 35.78 -2.92
N ARG A 114 4.89 34.51 -2.61
CA ARG A 114 3.88 33.50 -2.24
C ARG A 114 3.78 33.26 -0.74
N ILE A 115 4.81 33.51 0.04
CA ILE A 115 4.79 33.32 1.50
C ILE A 115 4.36 34.60 2.23
N SER A 116 3.83 34.45 3.44
CA SER A 116 3.47 35.57 4.32
C SER A 116 4.58 35.97 5.31
N LEU A 117 5.62 35.14 5.45
CA LEU A 117 6.73 35.39 6.37
C LEU A 117 7.67 36.46 5.82
N THR A 118 8.12 37.35 6.70
CA THR A 118 9.28 38.22 6.43
C THR A 118 10.59 37.46 6.69
N GLN A 119 11.72 38.02 6.24
CA GLN A 119 13.05 37.43 6.45
C GLN A 119 13.36 37.29 7.94
N GLU A 120 13.05 38.31 8.73
CA GLU A 120 13.27 38.34 10.18
C GLU A 120 12.44 37.25 10.88
N GLN A 121 11.15 37.16 10.53
CA GLN A 121 10.25 36.12 11.06
C GLN A 121 10.73 34.72 10.70
N PHE A 122 11.15 34.51 9.44
CA PHE A 122 11.69 33.23 9.00
C PHE A 122 12.94 32.85 9.81
N THR A 123 13.86 33.79 9.99
CA THR A 123 15.13 33.56 10.73
C THR A 123 14.86 33.19 12.18
N LEU A 124 13.89 33.85 12.83
CA LEU A 124 13.48 33.52 14.20
C LEU A 124 12.80 32.15 14.32
N LEU A 125 12.05 31.74 13.30
CA LEU A 125 11.30 30.47 13.29
C LEU A 125 12.13 29.27 12.82
N LEU A 126 13.32 29.48 12.25
CA LEU A 126 14.11 28.41 11.64
C LEU A 126 14.40 27.25 12.61
N SER A 127 14.80 27.56 13.84
CA SER A 127 15.04 26.57 14.89
C SER A 127 13.76 25.80 15.26
N SER A 128 12.62 26.48 15.31
CA SER A 128 11.32 25.86 15.56
C SER A 128 10.91 24.91 14.42
N PHE A 129 11.21 25.24 13.17
CA PHE A 129 10.95 24.35 12.04
C PHE A 129 11.79 23.08 12.08
N GLU A 130 13.05 23.17 12.51
CA GLU A 130 13.91 22.01 12.69
C GLU A 130 13.43 21.12 13.83
N GLN A 131 13.03 21.71 14.96
CA GLN A 131 12.42 20.96 16.08
C GLN A 131 11.12 20.27 15.67
N GLU A 132 10.24 20.96 14.93
CA GLU A 132 9.00 20.36 14.44
C GLU A 132 9.27 19.22 13.46
N LEU A 133 10.29 19.35 12.60
CA LEU A 133 10.71 18.30 11.68
C LEU A 133 11.15 17.05 12.45
N GLU A 134 11.97 17.19 13.48
CA GLU A 134 12.40 16.05 14.30
C GLU A 134 11.22 15.37 14.99
N ALA A 135 10.33 16.16 15.60
CA ALA A 135 9.13 15.63 16.25
C ALA A 135 8.29 14.77 15.28
N ARG A 136 8.04 15.28 14.07
CA ARG A 136 7.25 14.56 13.05
C ARG A 136 7.96 13.34 12.46
N LEU A 137 9.29 13.32 12.46
CA LEU A 137 10.06 12.15 12.04
C LEU A 137 10.02 11.03 13.09
N GLN A 138 9.88 11.39 14.37
CA GLN A 138 9.78 10.46 15.50
C GLN A 138 8.34 9.99 15.77
N GLU A 139 7.33 10.68 15.23
CA GLU A 139 5.92 10.29 15.39
C GLU A 139 5.67 8.83 14.94
N PRO A 140 5.07 7.98 15.80
CA PRO A 140 4.77 6.61 15.44
C PRO A 140 3.75 6.59 14.30
N LYS A 141 4.10 5.90 13.21
CA LYS A 141 3.19 5.73 12.08
C LYS A 141 2.01 4.87 12.54
N LYS A 142 0.80 5.44 12.53
CA LYS A 142 -0.43 4.68 12.76
C LYS A 142 -0.50 3.54 11.75
N GLU A 143 -0.46 2.30 12.25
CA GLU A 143 -0.69 1.14 11.40
C GLU A 143 -2.11 1.25 10.84
N LYS A 144 -2.19 1.44 9.52
CA LYS A 144 -3.48 1.30 8.85
C LYS A 144 -3.84 -0.18 8.97
N VAL A 145 -4.92 -0.48 9.68
CA VAL A 145 -5.52 -1.80 9.69
C VAL A 145 -5.73 -2.20 8.23
N LYS A 146 -4.92 -3.15 7.75
CA LYS A 146 -5.10 -3.70 6.41
C LYS A 146 -6.45 -4.42 6.47
N LYS A 147 -7.48 -3.84 5.86
CA LYS A 147 -8.68 -4.62 5.52
C LYS A 147 -8.18 -5.76 4.64
N MET A 148 -8.20 -6.99 5.15
CA MET A 148 -7.98 -8.16 4.31
C MET A 148 -9.05 -8.11 3.22
N LYS A 149 -8.62 -7.91 1.97
CA LYS A 149 -9.50 -7.90 0.79
C LYS A 149 -9.40 -9.21 0.05
N ASN A 150 -8.99 -10.28 0.73
CA ASN A 150 -8.79 -11.58 0.10
C ASN A 150 -10.11 -12.32 0.15
N LYS A 151 -10.98 -12.02 -0.82
CA LYS A 151 -12.20 -12.77 -1.05
C LYS A 151 -11.83 -13.95 -1.95
N LEU A 152 -11.90 -15.17 -1.42
CA LEU A 152 -11.72 -16.35 -2.26
C LEU A 152 -13.06 -16.71 -2.89
N LEU A 153 -13.10 -16.80 -4.21
CA LEU A 153 -14.26 -17.30 -4.95
C LEU A 153 -13.97 -18.73 -5.35
N VAL A 154 -14.76 -19.65 -4.82
CA VAL A 154 -14.69 -21.07 -5.13
C VAL A 154 -15.83 -21.41 -6.08
N LYS A 155 -15.48 -21.95 -7.24
CA LYS A 155 -16.42 -22.48 -8.22
C LYS A 155 -16.40 -24.00 -8.17
N VAL A 156 -17.55 -24.60 -7.90
CA VAL A 156 -17.75 -26.04 -7.86
C VAL A 156 -18.48 -26.47 -9.14
N THR A 157 -17.84 -27.30 -9.95
CA THR A 157 -18.39 -27.71 -11.27
C THR A 157 -18.98 -29.12 -11.29
N ALA A 158 -18.75 -29.92 -10.25
CA ALA A 158 -19.28 -31.28 -10.09
C ALA A 158 -19.53 -31.57 -8.60
N PRO A 159 -20.26 -32.65 -8.24
CA PRO A 159 -20.48 -33.04 -6.86
C PRO A 159 -19.18 -33.12 -6.06
N LEU A 160 -19.20 -32.63 -4.82
CA LEU A 160 -18.06 -32.70 -3.92
C LEU A 160 -17.77 -34.16 -3.55
N THR A 161 -16.49 -34.52 -3.52
CA THR A 161 -16.06 -35.83 -3.00
C THR A 161 -16.02 -35.82 -1.47
N ALA A 162 -15.87 -37.00 -0.86
CA ALA A 162 -15.73 -37.12 0.59
C ALA A 162 -14.47 -36.37 1.10
N GLU A 163 -13.37 -36.46 0.35
CA GLU A 163 -12.11 -35.78 0.65
C GLU A 163 -12.27 -34.25 0.61
N ASP A 164 -12.98 -33.73 -0.40
CA ASP A 164 -13.27 -32.30 -0.52
C ASP A 164 -14.09 -31.79 0.69
N THR A 165 -15.02 -32.62 1.16
CA THR A 165 -15.92 -32.29 2.27
C THR A 165 -15.15 -32.21 3.59
N GLU A 166 -14.28 -33.17 3.86
CA GLU A 166 -13.41 -33.18 5.05
C GLU A 166 -12.44 -31.99 5.05
N TYR A 167 -11.82 -31.71 3.90
CA TYR A 167 -10.93 -30.56 3.75
C TYR A 167 -11.64 -29.24 4.06
N PHE A 168 -12.82 -28.99 3.48
CA PHE A 168 -13.54 -27.76 3.76
C PHE A 168 -13.94 -27.68 5.23
N GLN A 169 -14.43 -28.76 5.84
CA GLN A 169 -14.83 -28.74 7.25
C GLN A 169 -13.70 -28.32 8.20
N LEU A 170 -12.45 -28.67 7.89
CA LEU A 170 -11.28 -28.31 8.71
C LEU A 170 -10.81 -26.86 8.52
N TYR A 171 -10.86 -26.32 7.31
CA TYR A 171 -10.22 -25.04 6.95
C TYR A 171 -11.21 -23.92 6.56
N MET A 172 -12.52 -24.14 6.76
CA MET A 172 -13.59 -23.20 6.36
C MET A 172 -13.50 -21.82 7.02
N GLU A 173 -13.02 -21.73 8.26
CA GLU A 173 -13.04 -20.50 9.05
C GLU A 173 -11.81 -19.60 8.83
N ASP A 174 -10.76 -20.13 8.18
CA ASP A 174 -9.47 -19.46 8.01
C ASP A 174 -9.53 -18.31 6.99
N TYR A 175 -10.57 -18.26 6.15
CA TYR A 175 -10.68 -17.31 5.04
C TYR A 175 -12.04 -16.62 4.98
N GLU A 176 -12.09 -15.45 4.34
CA GLU A 176 -13.35 -14.83 3.91
C GLU A 176 -13.62 -15.26 2.45
N TRP A 177 -14.59 -16.14 2.24
CA TRP A 177 -14.83 -16.76 0.92
C TRP A 177 -16.30 -16.95 0.58
N LYS A 178 -16.57 -17.12 -0.71
CA LYS A 178 -17.89 -17.40 -1.27
C LYS A 178 -17.80 -18.57 -2.25
N ILE A 179 -18.82 -19.43 -2.22
CA ILE A 179 -18.95 -20.57 -3.12
C ILE A 179 -20.03 -20.28 -4.14
N LYS A 180 -19.74 -20.60 -5.39
CA LYS A 180 -20.72 -20.63 -6.47
C LYS A 180 -20.75 -22.02 -7.10
N PHE A 181 -21.94 -22.61 -7.16
CA PHE A 181 -22.17 -23.89 -7.83
C PHE A 181 -22.55 -23.62 -9.28
N GLU A 182 -21.74 -24.12 -10.23
CA GLU A 182 -21.97 -23.93 -11.67
C GLU A 182 -21.66 -25.25 -12.40
N GLY A 183 -22.68 -26.07 -12.66
CA GLY A 183 -22.54 -27.38 -13.29
C GLY A 183 -23.84 -28.19 -13.28
N ASN A 184 -23.77 -29.41 -13.82
CA ASN A 184 -24.87 -30.37 -13.73
C ASN A 184 -24.70 -31.19 -12.44
N PHE A 185 -25.67 -31.06 -11.53
CA PHE A 185 -25.72 -31.80 -10.28
C PHE A 185 -26.88 -32.80 -10.33
N PRO A 186 -26.74 -33.98 -9.68
CA PRO A 186 -27.84 -34.90 -9.46
C PRO A 186 -29.02 -34.22 -8.76
N ALA A 187 -30.25 -34.64 -9.05
CA ALA A 187 -31.46 -34.06 -8.45
C ALA A 187 -31.54 -34.26 -6.93
N ASP A 188 -30.85 -35.27 -6.41
CA ASP A 188 -30.75 -35.66 -5.00
C ASP A 188 -29.46 -35.16 -4.32
N TYR A 189 -28.68 -34.30 -4.99
CA TYR A 189 -27.43 -33.78 -4.42
C TYR A 189 -27.67 -32.91 -3.19
N GLN A 190 -27.12 -33.33 -2.05
CA GLN A 190 -27.21 -32.60 -0.78
C GLN A 190 -25.99 -31.71 -0.59
N ILE A 191 -26.21 -30.40 -0.49
CA ILE A 191 -25.15 -29.43 -0.15
C ILE A 191 -24.85 -29.56 1.35
N PRO A 192 -23.58 -29.79 1.76
CA PRO A 192 -23.22 -29.87 3.16
C PRO A 192 -23.62 -28.60 3.94
N ILE A 193 -24.25 -28.78 5.11
CA ILE A 193 -24.86 -27.69 5.89
C ILE A 193 -23.86 -26.58 6.25
N PHE A 194 -22.61 -26.93 6.51
CA PHE A 194 -21.58 -25.96 6.87
C PHE A 194 -21.21 -25.00 5.71
N LEU A 195 -21.46 -25.38 4.45
CA LEU A 195 -21.25 -24.53 3.28
C LEU A 195 -22.36 -23.50 3.07
N LEU A 196 -23.55 -23.70 3.67
CA LEU A 196 -24.73 -22.85 3.44
C LEU A 196 -24.51 -21.40 3.86
N LYS A 197 -23.62 -21.14 4.83
CA LYS A 197 -23.25 -19.78 5.25
C LYS A 197 -22.47 -18.99 4.18
N HIS A 198 -21.88 -19.68 3.21
CA HIS A 198 -20.96 -19.12 2.21
C HIS A 198 -21.40 -19.32 0.76
N ALA A 199 -22.47 -20.10 0.54
CA ALA A 199 -23.08 -20.28 -0.77
C ALA A 199 -23.80 -18.99 -1.21
N VAL A 200 -23.58 -18.60 -2.47
CA VAL A 200 -24.27 -17.47 -3.14
C VAL A 200 -24.85 -17.92 -4.47
#